data_AF-A0A2E0Q037-F1
#
_entry.id   AF-A0A2E0Q037-F1
#
_cell.length_a   1.000
_cell.length_b   1.000
_cell.length_c   1.000
_cell.angle_alpha   90.00
_cell.angle_beta   90.00
_cell.angle_gamma   90.00
#
_symmetry.space_group_name_H-M   'P 1'
#
loop_
_entity.id
_entity.type
_entity.pdbx_description
1 polymer ?
#
loop_
_entity_poly.entity_id
_entity_poly.type
_entity_poly.pdbx_seq_one_letter_code
_entity_poly.pdbx_strand_id
1 'polypeptide(L)' 'MSADEAMLVAGILPIFIFWGFFGILFAIGNYFLAMRLGTNKFLWVLLSIIPIINFFFIYYVIYKTIYAVLDRLDNR' A
#
# COMPACT_ATOMS: atom_id res chain seq x y z
N MET A 1 20.22 -9.83 -6.58
CA MET A 1 19.73 -8.44 -6.50
C MET A 1 20.84 -7.55 -7.04
N SER A 2 20.63 -6.88 -8.16
CA SER A 2 21.60 -5.91 -8.69
C SER A 2 21.68 -4.67 -7.78
N ALA A 3 22.74 -3.87 -7.89
CA ALA A 3 22.87 -2.63 -7.12
C ALA A 3 21.68 -1.68 -7.37
N ASP A 4 21.16 -1.65 -8.60
CA ASP A 4 20.00 -0.83 -8.99
C ASP A 4 18.70 -1.32 -8.35
N GLU A 5 18.48 -2.63 -8.30
CA GLU A 5 17.34 -3.23 -7.59
C GLU A 5 17.38 -2.91 -6.09
N ALA A 6 18.57 -2.97 -5.48
CA ALA A 6 18.74 -2.65 -4.08
C ALA A 6 18.45 -1.17 -3.77
N MET A 7 18.90 -0.25 -4.63
CA MET A 7 18.61 1.18 -4.53
C MET A 7 17.12 1.48 -4.69
N LEU A 8 16.45 0.79 -5.63
CA LEU A 8 15.01 0.93 -5.84
C LEU A 8 14.23 0.46 -4.61
N VAL A 9 14.56 -0.73 -4.08
CA VAL A 9 13.92 -1.27 -2.88
C VAL A 9 14.17 -0.34 -1.69
N ALA A 10 15.39 0.17 -1.50
CA ALA A 10 15.71 1.11 -0.43
C ALA A 10 14.93 2.44 -0.54
N GLY A 11 14.63 2.90 -1.76
CA GLY A 11 13.82 4.10 -1.97
C GLY A 11 12.32 3.91 -1.69
N ILE A 12 11.77 2.73 -2.00
CA ILE A 12 10.32 2.48 -1.88
C ILE A 12 9.96 1.83 -0.53
N LEU A 13 10.88 1.09 0.11
CA LEU A 13 10.66 0.45 1.40
C LEU A 13 10.17 1.41 2.51
N PRO A 14 10.69 2.64 2.66
CA PRO A 14 10.17 3.60 3.63
C PRO A 14 8.70 3.95 3.40
N ILE A 15 8.26 4.02 2.14
CA ILE A 15 6.86 4.29 1.78
C ILE A 15 5.97 3.12 2.22
N PHE A 16 6.39 1.89 1.93
CA PHE A 16 5.66 0.69 2.38
C PHE A 16 5.57 0.60 3.91
N ILE A 17 6.66 0.90 4.62
CA ILE A 17 6.67 0.89 6.10
C ILE A 17 5.73 1.98 6.65
N PHE A 18 5.83 3.20 6.13
CA PHE A 18 4.99 4.32 6.57
C PHE A 18 3.50 4.03 6.35
N TRP A 19 3.12 3.62 5.15
CA TRP A 19 1.73 3.31 4.81
C TRP A 19 1.22 2.04 5.49
N GLY A 20 2.08 1.04 5.70
CA GLY A 20 1.74 -0.15 6.49
C GLY A 20 1.44 0.20 7.94
N PHE A 21 2.29 1.02 8.57
CA PHE A 21 2.07 1.49 9.93
C PHE A 21 0.79 2.33 10.05
N PHE A 22 0.58 3.26 9.10
CA PHE A 22 -0.64 4.06 9.05
C PHE A 22 -1.88 3.19 8.86
N GLY A 23 -1.81 2.16 8.02
CA GLY A 23 -2.88 1.19 7.81
C GLY A 23 -3.24 0.41 9.08
N ILE A 24 -2.24 -0.01 9.86
CA ILE A 24 -2.46 -0.66 11.16
C ILE A 24 -3.16 0.29 12.13
N LEU A 25 -2.67 1.53 12.26
CA LEU A 25 -3.30 2.54 13.12
C LEU A 25 -4.74 2.84 12.68
N PHE A 26 -5.00 2.88 11.38
CA PHE A 26 -6.33 3.07 10.83
C PHE A 26 -7.27 1.91 11.16
N ALA A 27 -6.80 0.67 11.05
CA ALA A 27 -7.58 -0.52 11.42
C ALA A 27 -7.90 -0.53 12.93
N ILE A 28 -6.92 -0.19 13.77
CA ILE A 28 -7.11 -0.06 15.22
C ILE A 28 -8.13 1.05 15.53
N GLY A 29 -8.00 2.21 14.90
CA GLY A 29 -8.94 3.32 15.05
C GLY A 29 -10.38 2.92 14.69
N ASN A 30 -10.55 2.20 13.58
CA ASN A 30 -11.85 1.67 13.16
C ASN A 30 -12.40 0.62 14.13
N TYR A 31 -11.56 -0.22 14.73
CA TYR A 31 -11.97 -1.15 15.77
C TYR A 31 -12.60 -0.40 16.96
N PHE A 32 -11.90 0.61 17.50
CA PHE A 32 -12.41 1.41 18.61
C PHE A 32 -13.67 2.21 18.24
N LEU A 33 -13.72 2.75 17.03
CA LEU A 33 -14.90 3.45 16.52
C LEU A 33 -16.11 2.51 16.45
N ALA A 34 -15.94 1.29 15.93
CA ALA A 34 -17.00 0.29 15.86
C ALA A 34 -17.48 -0.13 17.26
N MET A 35 -16.58 -0.23 18.25
CA MET A 35 -16.95 -0.45 19.65
C MET A 35 -17.86 0.65 20.19
N ARG A 36 -17.51 1.92 19.93
CA ARG A 36 -18.29 3.07 20.37
C ARG A 36 -19.66 3.14 19.70
N LEU A 37 -19.75 2.71 18.44
CA LEU A 37 -20.99 2.71 17.67
C LEU A 37 -21.87 1.48 17.94
N GLY A 38 -21.41 0.51 18.74
CA GLY A 38 -22.16 -0.72 19.02
C GLY A 38 -22.32 -1.64 17.79
N THR A 39 -21.40 -1.56 16.83
CA THR A 39 -21.47 -2.33 15.56
C THR A 39 -20.45 -3.46 15.53
N ASN A 40 -20.49 -4.29 14.48
CA ASN A 40 -19.58 -5.42 14.35
C ASN A 40 -18.13 -4.96 14.11
N LYS A 41 -17.31 -5.04 15.16
CA LYS A 41 -15.91 -4.61 15.19
C LYS A 41 -15.06 -5.29 14.11
N PHE A 42 -15.23 -6.59 13.93
CA PHE A 42 -14.47 -7.37 12.96
C PHE A 42 -14.77 -6.94 11.54
N LEU A 43 -16.05 -6.69 11.23
CA LEU A 43 -16.45 -6.21 9.90
C LEU A 43 -15.81 -4.85 9.59
N TRP A 44 -15.79 -3.93 10.54
CA TRP A 44 -15.17 -2.61 10.36
C TRP A 44 -13.66 -2.69 10.14
N VAL A 45 -12.97 -3.54 10.90
CA VAL A 45 -11.54 -3.80 10.69
C VAL A 45 -11.31 -4.42 9.30
N LEU A 46 -12.09 -5.43 8.92
CA LEU A 46 -11.96 -6.09 7.62
C LEU A 46 -12.18 -5.11 6.46
N LEU A 47 -13.22 -4.28 6.54
CA LEU A 47 -13.51 -3.26 5.52
C LEU A 47 -12.42 -2.20 5.45
N SER A 48 -11.77 -1.87 6.57
CA SER A 48 -10.65 -0.91 6.60
C SER A 48 -9.38 -1.42 5.90
N ILE A 49 -9.25 -2.73 5.68
CA ILE A 49 -8.12 -3.34 4.95
C ILE A 49 -8.26 -3.11 3.42
N ILE A 50 -9.49 -3.06 2.90
CA ILE A 50 -9.76 -2.87 1.46
C ILE A 50 -9.04 -1.65 0.88
N PRO A 51 -9.18 -0.41 1.44
CA PRO A 51 -8.48 0.75 0.90
C PRO A 51 -6.95 0.63 1.00
N ILE A 52 -6.42 -0.06 2.02
CA ILE A 52 -4.97 -0.29 2.18
C ILE A 52 -4.45 -1.17 1.03
N ILE A 53 -5.13 -2.28 0.75
CA ILE A 53 -4.76 -3.18 -0.36
C ILE A 53 -4.89 -2.45 -1.70
N ASN A 54 -5.98 -1.70 -1.91
CA ASN A 54 -6.19 -0.94 -3.15
C ASN A 54 -5.07 0.09 -3.37
N PHE A 55 -4.61 0.77 -2.32
CA PHE A 55 -3.50 1.72 -2.40
C PHE A 55 -2.22 1.05 -2.92
N PHE A 56 -1.83 -0.09 -2.33
CA PHE A 56 -0.65 -0.83 -2.79
C PHE A 56 -0.80 -1.36 -4.22
N PHE A 57 -2.00 -1.82 -4.58
CA PHE A 57 -2.28 -2.28 -5.94
C PHE A 57 -2.15 -1.15 -6.96
N ILE A 58 -2.68 0.04 -6.68
CA ILE A 58 -2.54 1.21 -7.55
C ILE A 58 -1.07 1.58 -7.74
N TYR A 59 -0.28 1.61 -6.65
CA TYR A 59 1.17 1.86 -6.73
C TYR A 59 1.87 0.84 -7.63
N TYR A 60 1.57 -0.45 -7.46
CA TYR A 60 2.12 -1.50 -8.32
C TYR A 60 1.78 -1.27 -9.80
N VAL A 61 0.52 -0.98 -10.12
CA VAL A 61 0.07 -0.73 -11.50
C VAL A 61 0.76 0.50 -12.09
N ILE A 62 0.90 1.59 -11.32
CA ILE A 62 1.58 2.81 -11.77
C ILE A 62 3.02 2.50 -12.15
N TYR A 63 3.80 1.89 -11.25
CA TYR A 63 5.20 1.57 -11.53
C TYR A 63 5.33 0.61 -12.72
N LYS A 64 4.52 -0.43 -12.78
CA LYS A 64 4.52 -1.37 -13.91
C LYS A 64 4.22 -0.67 -15.23
N THR A 65 3.30 0.29 -15.23
CA THR A 65 2.96 1.08 -16.41
C THR A 65 4.10 2.00 -16.82
N ILE A 66 4.72 2.70 -15.85
CA ILE A 66 5.87 3.58 -16.10
C ILE A 66 7.02 2.78 -16.71
N TYR A 67 7.40 1.64 -16.13
CA TYR A 67 8.45 0.79 -16.67
C TYR A 67 8.12 0.30 -18.09
N ALA A 68 6.89 -0.16 -18.33
CA ALA A 68 6.49 -0.58 -19.66
C ALA A 68 6.55 0.56 -20.71
N VAL A 69 6.35 1.81 -20.30
CA VAL A 69 6.52 2.98 -21.18
C VAL A 69 8.00 3.28 -21.40
N LEU A 70 8.82 3.26 -20.34
CA LEU A 70 10.27 3.49 -20.42
C LEU A 70 10.95 2.44 -21.32
N ASP A 71 10.63 1.16 -21.15
CA ASP A 71 11.18 0.06 -21.96
C ASP A 71 10.86 0.22 -23.45
N ARG A 72 9.70 0.80 -23.78
CA ARG A 72 9.31 1.10 -25.17
C ARG A 72 10.03 2.31 -25.76
N LEU A 73 10.45 3.25 -24.91
CA LEU A 73 11.21 4.42 -25.32
C LEU A 73 12.69 4.10 -25.49
N ASP A 74 13.25 3.24 -24.64
CA ASP A 74 14.66 2.82 -24.69
C ASP A 74 14.95 1.87 -25.87
N ASN A 75 13.96 1.08 -26.29
CA ASN A 75 14.05 0.22 -27.50
C ASN A 75 13.80 0.96 -28.83
N ARG A 76 13.92 2.29 -28.88
CA ARG A 76 13.87 3.10 -30.11
C ARG A 76 15.18 3.84 -30.33
#